data_AF-A0A2S4XY12-F1
#
_entry.id   AF-A0A2S4XY12-F1
#
_cell.length_a   1.000
_cell.length_b   1.000
_cell.length_c   1.000
_cell.angle_alpha   90.00
_cell.angle_beta   90.00
_cell.angle_gamma   90.00
#
_symmetry.space_group_name_H-M   'P 1'
#
loop_
_entity.id
_entity.type
_entity.pdbx_description
1 polymer ?
#
loop_
_entity_poly.entity_id
_entity_poly.type
_entity_poly.pdbx_seq_one_letter_code
_entity_poly.pdbx_strand_id
1 'polypeptide(L)'
;MLTQTTTRVLGPSDLDAALAVLDREPVANAFVTSRVHVAGLDPWRLGGEMWGWYEDGMLTSLCYAGANLVPICATPRAVRAFADRARRSGRRCSSIVGPAESTAQLWRLLEPTWGPAREVRAHQPLMVTDRMPDGIAPDPHVRRVRKDEMETIMPACVR
;
A
#
# COMPACT_ATOMS: atom_id res chain seq x y z
N MET A 1 32.14 -8.41 -5.65
CA MET A 1 30.91 -8.60 -4.85
C MET A 1 29.73 -8.26 -5.75
N LEU A 2 28.84 -9.21 -6.02
CA LEU A 2 27.67 -8.97 -6.90
C LEU A 2 26.58 -8.25 -6.10
N THR A 3 26.43 -6.95 -6.29
CA THR A 3 25.29 -6.14 -5.83
C THR A 3 24.07 -6.45 -6.72
N GLN A 4 23.49 -7.63 -6.52
CA GLN A 4 22.40 -8.10 -7.37
C GLN A 4 21.09 -7.41 -6.96
N THR A 5 20.55 -6.56 -7.84
CA THR A 5 19.19 -6.04 -7.67
C THR A 5 18.19 -7.15 -7.91
N THR A 6 17.38 -7.45 -6.91
CA THR A 6 16.41 -8.56 -6.97
C THR A 6 15.09 -8.17 -6.33
N THR A 7 14.00 -8.67 -6.90
CA THR A 7 12.67 -8.66 -6.28
C THR A 7 12.46 -10.01 -5.61
N ARG A 8 12.08 -10.00 -4.33
CA ARG A 8 11.76 -11.23 -3.60
C ARG A 8 10.49 -11.08 -2.77
N VAL A 9 9.84 -12.19 -2.47
CA VAL A 9 8.80 -12.21 -1.45
C VAL A 9 9.49 -12.15 -0.09
N LEU A 10 9.00 -11.27 0.78
CA LEU A 10 9.48 -11.13 2.15
C LEU A 10 8.74 -12.11 3.06
N GLY A 11 9.45 -12.63 4.06
CA GLY A 11 8.90 -13.51 5.09
C GLY A 11 9.12 -12.94 6.50
N PRO A 12 8.75 -13.69 7.55
CA PRO A 12 8.83 -13.23 8.93
C PRO A 12 10.19 -12.71 9.38
N SER A 13 11.29 -13.25 8.84
CA SER A 13 12.66 -12.80 9.13
C SER A 13 12.98 -11.39 8.63
N ASP A 14 12.17 -10.84 7.72
CA ASP A 14 12.37 -9.55 7.09
C ASP A 14 11.55 -8.43 7.74
N LEU A 15 10.81 -8.75 8.81
CA LEU A 15 9.82 -7.87 9.42
C LEU A 15 10.43 -6.52 9.81
N ASP A 16 11.56 -6.52 10.51
CA ASP A 16 12.20 -5.29 10.97
C ASP A 16 12.65 -4.41 9.79
N ALA A 17 13.18 -5.02 8.73
CA ALA A 17 13.57 -4.30 7.52
C ALA A 17 12.35 -3.74 6.78
N ALA A 18 11.25 -4.48 6.72
CA ALA A 18 10.01 -4.02 6.10
C ALA A 18 9.39 -2.86 6.89
N LEU A 19 9.34 -2.96 8.22
CA LEU A 19 8.89 -1.88 9.10
C LEU A 19 9.74 -0.63 8.91
N ALA A 20 11.07 -0.77 8.84
CA ALA A 20 11.96 0.36 8.58
C ALA A 20 11.71 1.07 7.23
N VAL A 21 11.17 0.38 6.21
CA VAL A 21 10.74 1.03 4.96
C VAL A 21 9.37 1.68 5.13
N LEU A 22 8.42 1.00 5.78
CA LEU A 22 7.07 1.50 6.04
C LEU A 22 7.10 2.81 6.85
N ASP A 23 7.98 2.88 7.84
CA ASP A 23 8.13 4.02 8.76
C ASP A 23 8.75 5.27 8.11
N ARG A 24 9.25 5.18 6.87
CA ARG A 24 9.77 6.36 6.13
C ARG A 24 8.67 7.35 5.77
N GLU A 25 7.48 6.84 5.47
CA GLU A 25 6.30 7.64 5.11
C GLU A 25 5.07 7.12 5.88
N PRO A 26 5.02 7.31 7.22
CA PRO A 26 4.05 6.63 8.08
C PRO A 26 2.60 6.97 7.75
N VAL A 27 2.35 8.19 7.27
CA VAL A 27 1.03 8.64 6.82
C VAL A 27 0.61 7.93 5.52
N ALA A 28 1.47 7.95 4.50
CA ALA A 28 1.16 7.35 3.20
C ALA A 28 1.05 5.81 3.29
N ASN A 29 1.86 5.21 4.17
CA ASN A 29 1.95 3.77 4.35
C ASN A 29 1.01 3.24 5.44
N ALA A 30 0.20 4.08 6.09
CA ALA A 30 -0.62 3.72 7.25
C ALA A 30 -1.51 2.48 7.01
N PHE A 31 -2.10 2.38 5.81
CA PHE A 31 -2.91 1.22 5.42
C PHE A 31 -2.14 -0.09 5.54
N VAL A 32 -0.97 -0.19 4.90
CA VAL A 32 -0.19 -1.44 4.88
C VAL A 32 0.48 -1.67 6.23
N THR A 33 0.98 -0.61 6.86
CA THR A 33 1.59 -0.65 8.21
C THR A 33 0.64 -1.23 9.23
N SER A 34 -0.63 -0.81 9.22
CA SER A 34 -1.66 -1.35 10.11
C SER A 34 -1.86 -2.86 9.94
N ARG A 35 -1.81 -3.38 8.71
CA ARG A 35 -1.90 -4.82 8.44
C ARG A 35 -0.66 -5.56 8.94
N VAL A 36 0.53 -5.01 8.69
CA VAL A 36 1.79 -5.62 9.12
C VAL A 36 1.89 -5.68 10.65
N HIS A 37 1.43 -4.66 11.37
CA HIS A 37 1.39 -4.72 12.85
C HIS A 37 0.49 -5.84 13.40
N VAL A 38 -0.60 -6.17 12.70
CA VAL A 38 -1.55 -7.22 13.13
C VAL A 38 -1.11 -8.62 12.69
N ALA A 39 -0.56 -8.74 11.48
CA ALA A 39 -0.32 -10.01 10.81
C ALA A 39 1.17 -10.39 10.67
N GLY A 40 2.09 -9.45 10.91
CA GLY A 40 3.48 -9.58 10.48
C GLY A 40 3.58 -9.67 8.95
N LEU A 41 4.47 -10.52 8.47
CA LEU A 41 4.66 -10.81 7.03
C LEU A 41 4.19 -12.22 6.65
N ASP A 42 3.34 -12.85 7.48
CA ASP A 42 2.69 -14.11 7.12
C ASP A 42 1.66 -13.88 6.00
N PRO A 43 1.80 -14.47 4.80
CA PRO A 43 0.95 -14.12 3.66
C PRO A 43 -0.54 -14.39 3.87
N TRP A 44 -0.87 -15.44 4.63
CA TRP A 44 -2.25 -15.82 4.88
C TRP A 44 -2.93 -14.82 5.82
N ARG A 45 -2.28 -14.45 6.92
CA ARG A 45 -2.78 -13.44 7.87
C ARG A 45 -2.76 -12.03 7.30
N LEU A 46 -1.76 -11.70 6.48
CA LEU A 46 -1.63 -10.39 5.86
C LEU A 46 -2.71 -10.17 4.77
N GLY A 47 -3.19 -11.27 4.17
CA GLY A 47 -4.15 -11.26 3.06
C GLY A 47 -3.50 -10.96 1.71
N GLY A 48 -2.23 -11.33 1.56
CA GLY A 48 -1.41 -11.05 0.38
C GLY A 48 0.08 -11.26 0.66
N GLU A 49 0.90 -11.09 -0.37
CA GLU A 49 2.36 -11.14 -0.24
C GLU A 49 2.93 -9.74 -0.01
N MET A 50 4.06 -9.65 0.70
CA MET A 50 4.91 -8.47 0.69
C MET A 50 6.08 -8.71 -0.27
N TRP A 51 6.18 -7.92 -1.34
CA TRP A 51 7.33 -7.97 -2.24
C TRP A 51 8.35 -6.92 -1.82
N GLY A 52 9.62 -7.29 -1.75
CA GLY A 52 10.73 -6.39 -1.46
C GLY A 52 11.62 -6.19 -2.67
N TRP A 53 12.08 -4.95 -2.85
CA TRP A 53 13.10 -4.57 -3.82
C TRP A 53 14.39 -4.18 -3.10
N TYR A 54 15.49 -4.81 -3.53
CA TYR A 54 16.82 -4.58 -2.99
C TYR A 54 17.69 -3.79 -3.96
N GLU A 55 18.30 -2.72 -3.46
CA GLU A 55 19.38 -1.99 -4.14
C GLU A 55 20.61 -2.02 -3.24
N ASP A 56 21.75 -2.45 -3.79
CA ASP A 56 23.02 -2.55 -3.08
C ASP A 56 22.95 -3.30 -1.74
N GLY A 57 22.14 -4.36 -1.69
CA GLY A 57 21.95 -5.21 -0.51
C GLY A 57 20.98 -4.64 0.53
N MET A 58 20.43 -3.45 0.32
CA MET A 58 19.47 -2.82 1.22
C MET A 58 18.05 -2.90 0.67
N LEU A 59 17.09 -3.16 1.55
CA LEU A 59 15.67 -3.10 1.21
C LEU A 59 15.25 -1.63 1.08
N THR A 60 14.93 -1.21 -0.14
CA THR A 60 14.66 0.20 -0.45
C THR A 60 13.20 0.47 -0.75
N SER A 61 12.48 -0.51 -1.30
CA SER A 61 11.07 -0.38 -1.66
C SER A 61 10.30 -1.65 -1.36
N LEU A 62 9.00 -1.49 -1.14
CA LEU A 62 8.06 -2.59 -0.94
C LEU A 62 6.93 -2.51 -1.96
N CYS A 63 6.23 -3.63 -2.14
CA CYS A 63 4.92 -3.67 -2.78
C CYS A 63 4.06 -4.70 -2.07
N TYR A 64 2.98 -4.25 -1.44
CA TYR A 64 1.98 -5.17 -0.90
C TYR A 64 1.08 -5.67 -2.04
N ALA A 65 1.02 -6.97 -2.23
CA ALA A 65 0.28 -7.65 -3.28
C ALA A 65 -0.80 -8.56 -2.69
N GLY A 66 -1.97 -7.99 -2.43
CA GLY A 66 -3.17 -8.70 -1.97
C GLY A 66 -4.39 -8.31 -2.80
N ALA A 67 -5.52 -8.06 -2.13
CA ALA A 67 -6.72 -7.51 -2.79
C ALA A 67 -6.43 -6.17 -3.49
N ASN A 68 -5.48 -5.39 -2.96
CA ASN A 68 -4.90 -4.20 -3.59
C ASN A 68 -3.43 -4.47 -3.91
N LEU A 69 -2.93 -3.85 -4.99
CA LEU A 69 -1.51 -3.74 -5.28
C LEU A 69 -1.01 -2.36 -4.84
N VAL A 70 -0.11 -2.31 -3.86
CA VAL A 70 0.28 -1.07 -3.19
C VAL A 70 1.80 -0.89 -3.22
N PRO A 71 2.34 -0.11 -4.16
CA PRO A 71 3.75 0.29 -4.14
C PRO A 71 4.03 1.20 -2.93
N ILE A 72 5.14 0.94 -2.23
CA ILE A 72 5.54 1.62 -0.99
C ILE A 72 6.98 2.06 -1.14
N CYS A 73 7.23 3.36 -0.97
CA CYS A 73 8.53 3.99 -1.21
C CYS A 73 9.19 3.49 -2.51
N ALA A 74 8.37 3.25 -3.54
CA ALA A 74 8.77 2.51 -4.74
C ALA A 74 9.54 3.41 -5.71
N THR A 75 10.85 3.15 -5.84
CA THR A 75 11.67 3.83 -6.84
C THR A 75 11.21 3.44 -8.26
N PRO A 76 11.56 4.22 -9.30
CA PRO A 76 11.23 3.85 -10.68
C PRO A 76 11.75 2.47 -11.10
N ARG A 77 12.87 2.02 -10.53
CA ARG A 77 13.41 0.66 -10.76
C ARG A 77 12.57 -0.39 -10.06
N ALA A 78 12.20 -0.16 -8.80
CA ALA A 78 11.31 -1.03 -8.04
C ALA A 78 9.95 -1.21 -8.73
N VAL A 79 9.34 -0.11 -9.20
CA VAL A 79 8.06 -0.14 -9.92
C VAL A 79 8.13 -1.05 -11.16
N ARG A 80 9.20 -0.95 -11.96
CA ARG A 80 9.40 -1.84 -13.12
C ARG A 80 9.48 -3.30 -12.70
N ALA A 81 10.25 -3.60 -11.65
CA ALA A 81 10.42 -4.97 -11.19
C ALA A 81 9.13 -5.56 -10.59
N PHE A 82 8.37 -4.76 -9.85
CA PHE A 82 7.04 -5.13 -9.35
C PHE A 82 6.04 -5.33 -10.49
N ALA A 83 6.07 -4.49 -11.53
CA ALA A 83 5.24 -4.65 -12.72
C ALA A 83 5.55 -5.98 -13.43
N ASP A 84 6.83 -6.29 -13.66
CA ASP A 84 7.23 -7.55 -14.30
C ASP A 84 6.77 -8.78 -13.52
N ARG A 85 6.87 -8.73 -12.18
CA ARG A 85 6.34 -9.78 -11.31
C ARG A 85 4.82 -9.91 -11.44
N ALA A 86 4.10 -8.80 -11.36
CA ALA A 86 2.65 -8.76 -11.44
C ALA A 86 2.12 -9.23 -12.81
N ARG A 87 2.81 -8.92 -13.91
CA ARG A 87 2.47 -9.42 -15.26
C ARG A 87 2.54 -10.94 -15.33
N ARG A 88 3.60 -11.54 -14.78
CA ARG A 88 3.78 -13.01 -14.77
C ARG A 88 2.71 -13.74 -13.94
N SER A 89 2.24 -13.13 -12.85
CA SER A 89 1.21 -13.72 -11.99
C SER A 89 -0.23 -13.50 -12.47
N GLY A 90 -0.43 -12.62 -13.45
CA GLY A 90 -1.74 -12.11 -13.86
C GLY A 90 -2.38 -11.15 -12.85
N ARG A 91 -3.51 -10.54 -13.23
CA ARG A 91 -4.25 -9.59 -12.38
C ARG A 91 -4.97 -10.34 -11.25
N ARG A 92 -4.47 -10.18 -10.02
CA ARG A 92 -5.05 -10.76 -8.79
C ARG A 92 -5.64 -9.74 -7.82
N CYS A 93 -5.36 -8.46 -8.03
CA CYS A 93 -5.90 -7.34 -7.26
C CYS A 93 -7.05 -6.65 -8.00
N SER A 94 -7.94 -5.98 -7.26
CA SER A 94 -9.00 -5.15 -7.83
C SER A 94 -8.57 -3.71 -8.08
N SER A 95 -7.56 -3.22 -7.32
CA SER A 95 -7.10 -1.83 -7.37
C SER A 95 -5.59 -1.72 -7.23
N ILE A 96 -5.02 -0.65 -7.82
CA ILE A 96 -3.67 -0.18 -7.53
C ILE A 96 -3.81 1.09 -6.69
N VAL A 97 -3.20 1.12 -5.50
CA VAL A 97 -3.41 2.18 -4.51
C VAL A 97 -2.07 2.67 -3.99
N GLY A 98 -1.90 3.98 -3.77
CA GLY A 98 -0.65 4.56 -3.28
C GLY A 98 -0.33 5.91 -3.94
N PRO A 99 0.90 6.43 -3.78
CA PRO A 99 1.32 7.71 -4.35
C PRO A 99 1.10 7.77 -5.87
N ALA A 100 0.52 8.87 -6.36
CA ALA A 100 0.07 9.03 -7.74
C ALA A 100 1.16 8.72 -8.79
N GLU A 101 2.40 9.15 -8.55
CA GLU A 101 3.51 8.88 -9.49
C GLU A 101 3.80 7.39 -9.62
N SER A 102 3.97 6.70 -8.49
CA SER A 102 4.29 5.27 -8.45
C SER A 102 3.16 4.42 -9.01
N THR A 103 1.91 4.73 -8.68
CA THR A 103 0.74 3.99 -9.16
C THR A 103 0.47 4.25 -10.63
N ALA A 104 0.64 5.48 -11.13
CA ALA A 104 0.53 5.79 -12.55
C ALA A 104 1.62 5.12 -13.38
N GLN A 105 2.87 5.09 -12.88
CA GLN A 105 3.94 4.35 -13.56
C GLN A 105 3.68 2.85 -13.56
N LEU A 106 3.26 2.27 -12.44
CA LEU A 106 2.91 0.86 -12.34
C LEU A 106 1.76 0.51 -13.29
N TRP A 107 0.70 1.33 -13.33
CA TRP A 107 -0.44 1.14 -14.21
C TRP A 107 -0.05 1.17 -15.69
N ARG A 108 0.74 2.15 -16.13
CA ARG A 108 1.23 2.23 -17.53
C ARG A 108 1.96 0.97 -17.99
N LEU A 109 2.65 0.28 -17.07
CA LEU A 109 3.36 -0.97 -17.38
C LEU A 109 2.45 -2.20 -17.39
N LEU A 110 1.33 -2.15 -16.67
CA LEU A 110 0.42 -3.28 -16.50
C LEU A 110 -0.74 -3.27 -17.49
N GLU A 111 -1.29 -2.09 -17.81
CA GLU A 111 -2.43 -1.87 -18.69
C GLU A 111 -2.36 -2.67 -20.01
N PRO A 112 -1.23 -2.70 -20.75
CA PRO A 112 -1.18 -3.43 -22.03
C PRO A 112 -1.46 -4.93 -21.90
N THR A 113 -1.22 -5.50 -20.71
CA THR A 113 -1.45 -6.93 -20.42
C THR A 113 -2.69 -7.19 -19.58
N TRP A 114 -3.13 -6.22 -18.76
CA TRP A 114 -4.26 -6.39 -17.84
C TRP A 114 -5.59 -5.86 -18.39
N GLY A 115 -5.54 -5.16 -19.53
CA GLY A 115 -6.68 -4.46 -20.11
C GLY A 115 -6.94 -3.12 -19.42
N PRO A 116 -8.00 -2.41 -19.82
CA PRO A 116 -8.27 -1.05 -19.34
C PRO A 116 -8.69 -1.04 -17.87
N ALA A 117 -8.41 0.08 -17.20
CA ALA A 117 -8.93 0.36 -15.87
C ALA A 117 -10.40 0.78 -15.98
N ARG A 118 -11.19 0.41 -14.96
CA ARG A 118 -12.56 0.92 -14.83
C ARG A 118 -12.58 2.42 -14.56
N GLU A 119 -11.62 2.91 -13.78
CA GLU A 119 -11.51 4.29 -13.33
C GLU A 119 -10.05 4.61 -13.01
N VAL A 120 -9.60 5.83 -13.33
CA VAL A 120 -8.28 6.35 -12.95
C VAL A 120 -8.45 7.66 -12.19
N ARG A 121 -8.01 7.68 -10.94
CA ARG A 121 -8.07 8.86 -10.06
C ARG A 121 -6.71 9.51 -9.94
N ALA A 122 -6.31 10.25 -10.98
CA ALA A 122 -4.98 10.84 -11.06
C ALA A 122 -4.71 11.91 -9.99
N HIS A 123 -5.77 12.56 -9.47
CA HIS A 123 -5.67 13.60 -8.46
C HIS A 123 -6.58 13.29 -7.26
N GLN A 124 -6.05 12.49 -6.32
CA GLN A 124 -6.73 12.13 -5.08
C GLN A 124 -5.78 12.37 -3.90
N PRO A 125 -5.81 13.58 -3.29
CA PRO A 125 -4.87 13.93 -2.24
C PRO A 125 -5.14 13.14 -0.96
N LEU A 126 -4.06 12.71 -0.31
CA LEU A 126 -4.09 12.23 1.07
C LEU A 126 -3.88 13.44 1.97
N MET A 127 -4.81 13.69 2.89
CA MET A 127 -4.76 14.82 3.81
C MET A 127 -4.61 14.30 5.24
N VAL A 128 -3.85 15.04 6.04
CA VAL A 128 -3.71 14.82 7.47
C VAL A 128 -4.07 16.10 8.21
N THR A 129 -4.79 15.95 9.30
CA THR A 129 -5.04 17.00 10.27
C THR A 129 -4.32 16.62 11.57
N ASP A 130 -3.41 17.47 12.04
CA ASP A 130 -2.64 17.27 13.27
C ASP A 130 -3.21 18.06 14.47
N ARG A 131 -4.09 19.02 14.18
CA ARG A 131 -4.77 19.87 15.16
C ARG A 131 -6.13 20.31 14.64
N MET A 132 -6.95 20.82 15.56
CA MET A 132 -8.20 21.49 15.20
C MET A 132 -7.88 22.83 14.53
N PRO A 133 -8.55 23.17 13.41
CA PRO A 133 -8.39 24.47 12.79
C PRO A 133 -8.96 25.59 13.67
N ASP A 134 -8.22 26.69 13.79
CA ASP A 134 -8.66 27.87 14.52
C ASP A 134 -9.86 28.52 13.81
N GLY A 135 -10.85 28.95 14.60
CA GLY A 135 -12.03 29.65 14.09
C GLY A 135 -13.07 28.77 13.39
N ILE A 136 -12.90 27.44 13.38
CA ILE A 136 -13.90 26.50 12.87
C ILE A 136 -14.58 25.79 14.03
N ALA A 137 -15.88 26.05 14.22
CA ALA A 137 -16.69 25.31 15.18
C ALA A 137 -16.95 23.88 14.66
N PRO A 138 -16.68 22.82 15.44
CA PRO A 138 -17.05 21.45 15.07
C PRO A 138 -18.55 21.31 14.87
N ASP A 139 -18.96 20.47 13.91
CA ASP A 139 -20.37 20.10 13.75
C ASP A 139 -20.84 19.33 15.00
N PRO A 140 -21.86 19.81 15.74
CA PRO A 140 -22.33 19.19 16.97
C PRO A 140 -22.92 17.80 16.79
N HIS A 141 -23.30 17.42 15.57
CA HIS A 141 -23.79 16.08 15.24
C HIS A 141 -22.66 15.11 14.88
N VAL A 142 -21.43 15.59 14.69
CA VAL A 142 -20.27 14.77 14.36
C VAL A 142 -19.42 14.55 15.62
N ARG A 143 -19.24 13.29 15.99
CA ARG A 143 -18.35 12.89 17.08
C ARG A 143 -17.54 11.66 16.73
N ARG A 144 -16.46 11.44 17.46
CA ARG A 144 -15.65 10.23 17.33
C ARG A 144 -16.50 8.98 17.62
N VAL A 145 -16.40 8.00 16.74
CA VAL A 145 -16.98 6.67 16.90
C VAL A 145 -16.28 5.88 18.01
N ARG A 146 -17.05 5.12 18.78
CA ARG A 146 -16.58 4.18 19.80
C ARG A 146 -16.61 2.74 19.26
N LYS A 147 -15.79 1.86 19.85
CA LYS A 147 -15.65 0.48 19.36
C LYS A 147 -16.95 -0.32 19.42
N ASP A 148 -17.78 -0.07 20.44
CA ASP A 148 -19.09 -0.69 20.67
C ASP A 148 -20.18 -0.22 19.68
N GLU A 149 -19.90 0.78 18.85
CA GLU A 149 -20.86 1.33 17.86
C GLU A 149 -20.66 0.71 16.47
N MET A 150 -19.71 -0.21 16.31
CA MET A 150 -19.34 -0.77 15.01
C MET A 150 -20.50 -1.51 14.34
N GLU A 151 -21.30 -2.25 15.12
CA GLU A 151 -22.46 -2.99 14.61
C GLU A 151 -23.54 -2.07 13.99
N THR A 152 -23.65 -0.83 14.49
CA THR A 152 -24.56 0.17 13.93
C THR A 152 -24.04 0.76 12.62
N ILE A 153 -22.72 0.93 12.49
CA ILE A 153 -22.10 1.64 11.37
C ILE A 153 -21.84 0.71 10.17
N MET A 154 -21.38 -0.51 10.42
CA MET A 154 -20.97 -1.44 9.36
C MET A 154 -22.02 -1.66 8.26
N PRO A 155 -23.34 -1.81 8.54
CA PRO A 155 -24.35 -1.97 7.49
C PRO A 155 -24.42 -0.81 6.49
N ALA A 156 -24.03 0.40 6.90
CA ALA A 156 -23.98 1.56 6.01
C ALA A 156 -22.70 1.61 5.16
N CYS A 157 -21.63 0.90 5.55
CA CYS A 157 -20.32 0.96 4.89
C CYS A 157 -20.12 -0.08 3.78
N VAL A 158 -20.87 -1.19 3.80
CA VAL A 158 -20.66 -2.34 2.90
C VAL A 158 -21.93 -2.70 2.11
N ARG A 159 -22.48 -1.71 1.40
CA ARG A 159 -23.58 -1.94 0.44
C ARG A 159 -23.07 -2.31 -0.94
#